data_AF-A0A1S3X8U2-F1
#
_entry.id   AF-A0A1S3X8U2-F1
#
_cell.length_a   1.000
_cell.length_b   1.000
_cell.length_c   1.000
_cell.angle_alpha   90.00
_cell.angle_beta   90.00
_cell.angle_gamma   90.00
#
_symmetry.space_group_name_H-M   'P 1'
#
loop_
_entity.id
_entity.type
_entity.pdbx_description
1 polymer ?
#
loop_
_entity_poly.entity_id
_entity_poly.type
_entity_poly.pdbx_seq_one_letter_code
_entity_poly.pdbx_strand_id
1 'polypeptide(L)'
;MIKYAGELNLNVPLDQSLVNVLFQKQDSAMERNDLRECKTNPAYYYAEGLGKLCQWEELMTYQKKNGSLFNSPATTAAALIFHCNDDKCLGYINSILKQHKNWVPTIYLPLGLPPYYLVVPY
;
A
#
# COMPACT_ATOMS: atom_id res chain seq x y z
N MET A 1 -8.80 -6.39 -0.93
CA MET A 1 -10.11 -5.87 -0.45
C MET A 1 -11.26 -6.85 -0.68
N ILE A 2 -11.59 -7.27 -1.91
CA ILE A 2 -12.71 -8.21 -2.16
C ILE A 2 -12.55 -9.52 -1.37
N LYS A 3 -11.35 -10.13 -1.39
CA LYS A 3 -11.03 -11.32 -0.57
C LYS A 3 -11.32 -11.08 0.93
N TYR A 4 -10.90 -9.92 1.45
CA TYR A 4 -11.09 -9.54 2.85
C TYR A 4 -12.57 -9.34 3.23
N ALA A 5 -13.39 -8.77 2.33
CA ALA A 5 -14.82 -8.68 2.56
C ALA A 5 -15.49 -10.06 2.67
N GLY A 6 -15.01 -11.03 1.88
CA GLY A 6 -15.42 -12.43 2.00
C GLY A 6 -15.03 -13.06 3.34
N GLU A 7 -13.80 -12.82 3.82
CA GLU A 7 -13.35 -13.28 5.15
C GLU A 7 -14.20 -12.72 6.30
N LEU A 8 -14.71 -11.49 6.14
CA LEU A 8 -15.61 -10.84 7.09
C LEU A 8 -17.09 -11.23 6.93
N ASN A 9 -17.41 -12.17 6.03
CA ASN A 9 -18.78 -12.57 5.68
C ASN A 9 -19.66 -11.38 5.24
N LEU A 10 -19.07 -10.36 4.63
CA LEU A 10 -19.82 -9.23 4.10
C LEU A 10 -20.47 -9.63 2.78
N ASN A 11 -21.78 -9.37 2.67
CA ASN A 11 -22.47 -9.50 1.40
C ASN A 11 -22.09 -8.32 0.49
N VAL A 12 -21.22 -8.58 -0.50
CA VAL A 12 -20.85 -7.59 -1.51
C VAL A 12 -21.47 -8.02 -2.84
N PRO A 13 -22.48 -7.30 -3.36
CA PRO A 13 -23.21 -7.69 -4.56
C PRO A 13 -22.35 -7.42 -5.81
N LEU A 14 -21.36 -8.28 -6.06
CA LEU A 14 -20.49 -8.24 -7.22
C LEU A 14 -20.80 -9.39 -8.16
N ASP A 15 -20.64 -9.15 -9.45
CA ASP A 15 -20.70 -10.21 -10.45
C ASP A 15 -19.55 -11.20 -10.23
N GLN A 16 -19.89 -12.45 -9.94
CA GLN A 16 -18.90 -13.47 -9.60
C GLN A 16 -17.97 -13.80 -10.78
N SER A 17 -18.45 -13.70 -12.03
CA SER A 17 -17.62 -13.93 -13.21
C SER A 17 -16.54 -12.85 -13.33
N LEU A 18 -16.90 -11.59 -13.07
CA LEU A 18 -15.97 -10.47 -13.07
C LEU A 18 -14.95 -10.58 -11.94
N VAL A 19 -15.40 -10.97 -10.74
CA VAL A 19 -14.53 -11.22 -9.58
C VAL A 19 -13.51 -12.32 -9.89
N ASN A 20 -13.94 -13.41 -10.50
CA ASN A 20 -13.03 -14.50 -10.89
C ASN A 20 -11.99 -14.03 -11.91
N VAL A 21 -12.39 -13.25 -12.92
CA VAL A 21 -11.46 -12.67 -13.91
C VAL A 21 -10.47 -11.71 -13.25
N LEU A 22 -10.92 -10.89 -12.28
CA LEU A 22 -10.05 -10.00 -11.51
C LEU A 22 -8.99 -10.79 -10.73
N PHE A 23 -9.37 -11.88 -10.07
CA PHE A 23 -8.41 -12.71 -9.34
C PHE A 23 -7.42 -13.41 -10.26
N GLN A 24 -7.87 -13.96 -11.40
CA GLN A 24 -6.96 -14.54 -12.40
C GLN A 24 -5.94 -13.52 -12.92
N LYS A 25 -6.37 -12.27 -13.16
CA LYS A 25 -5.46 -11.19 -13.57
C LYS A 25 -4.49 -10.80 -12.45
N GLN A 26 -4.96 -10.75 -11.21
CA GLN A 26 -4.12 -10.47 -10.05
C GLN A 26 -3.04 -11.54 -9.88
N ASP A 27 -3.42 -12.82 -9.92
CA ASP A 27 -2.50 -13.94 -9.76
C ASP A 27 -1.48 -13.96 -10.92
N SER A 28 -1.95 -13.76 -12.16
CA SER A 28 -1.06 -13.66 -13.33
C SER A 28 -0.06 -12.49 -13.24
N ALA A 29 -0.49 -11.35 -12.71
CA ALA A 29 0.40 -10.21 -12.48
C ALA A 29 1.40 -10.50 -11.36
N MET A 30 1.00 -11.25 -10.33
CA MET A 30 1.88 -11.63 -9.23
C MET A 30 2.98 -12.59 -9.70
N GLU A 31 2.63 -13.60 -10.51
CA GLU A 31 3.60 -14.54 -11.11
C GLU A 31 4.60 -13.83 -12.03
N ARG A 32 4.13 -12.86 -12.85
CA ARG A 32 5.00 -12.12 -13.79
C ARG A 32 5.97 -11.16 -13.11
N ASN A 33 5.55 -10.55 -12.01
CA ASN A 33 6.33 -9.50 -11.35
C ASN A 33 7.33 -10.05 -10.32
N ASP A 34 7.49 -11.38 -10.24
CA ASP A 34 8.50 -12.11 -9.46
C ASP A 34 8.89 -11.32 -8.21
N LEU A 35 8.05 -11.36 -7.16
CA LEU A 35 8.10 -10.50 -5.96
C LEU A 35 9.46 -10.48 -5.22
N ARG A 36 10.46 -11.23 -5.71
CA ARG A 36 11.84 -11.33 -5.26
C ARG A 36 12.70 -10.09 -5.51
N GLU A 37 12.33 -9.17 -6.40
CA GLU A 37 13.05 -7.89 -6.58
C GLU A 37 12.21 -6.66 -6.23
N CYS A 38 12.31 -6.22 -4.98
CA CYS A 38 11.52 -5.11 -4.43
C CYS A 38 11.84 -3.72 -5.01
N LYS A 39 13.01 -3.51 -5.65
CA LYS A 39 13.40 -2.20 -6.21
C LYS A 39 12.67 -1.79 -7.48
N THR A 40 12.23 -2.75 -8.29
CA THR A 40 11.71 -2.50 -9.64
C THR A 40 10.24 -2.83 -9.76
N ASN A 41 9.64 -3.48 -8.77
CA ASN A 41 8.27 -3.94 -8.85
C ASN A 41 7.26 -2.86 -8.39
N PRO A 42 6.49 -2.27 -9.32
CA PRO A 42 5.49 -1.25 -8.99
C PRO A 42 4.37 -1.76 -8.08
N ALA A 43 4.21 -3.09 -7.93
CA ALA A 43 3.22 -3.67 -7.03
C ALA A 43 3.46 -3.28 -5.56
N TYR A 44 4.71 -3.01 -5.18
CA TYR A 44 5.04 -2.62 -3.81
C TYR A 44 4.50 -1.25 -3.40
N TYR A 45 4.25 -0.36 -4.38
CA TYR A 45 3.58 0.91 -4.12
C TYR A 45 2.13 0.72 -3.64
N TYR A 46 1.48 -0.38 -4.02
CA TYR A 46 0.13 -0.76 -3.60
C TYR A 46 0.14 -2.01 -2.70
N ALA A 47 1.19 -2.18 -1.89
CA ALA A 47 1.38 -3.41 -1.10
C ALA A 47 0.27 -3.66 -0.06
N GLU A 48 -0.53 -2.65 0.30
CA GLU A 48 -1.75 -2.85 1.10
C GLU A 48 -2.73 -3.81 0.41
N GLY A 49 -2.71 -3.89 -0.92
CA GLY A 49 -3.51 -4.82 -1.72
C GLY A 49 -3.03 -6.28 -1.66
N LEU A 50 -1.78 -6.50 -1.27
CA LEU A 50 -1.17 -7.83 -1.13
C LEU A 50 -1.45 -8.43 0.26
N GLY A 51 -1.63 -7.59 1.29
CA GLY A 51 -1.98 -8.02 2.64
C GLY A 51 -0.98 -9.05 3.19
N LYS A 52 -1.48 -10.22 3.62
CA LYS A 52 -0.64 -11.31 4.17
C LYS A 52 0.34 -11.92 3.15
N LEU A 53 0.13 -11.72 1.86
CA LEU A 53 1.03 -12.23 0.81
C LEU A 53 2.26 -11.33 0.61
N CYS A 54 2.26 -10.13 1.18
CA CYS A 54 3.38 -9.21 1.07
C CYS A 54 4.55 -9.65 1.96
N GLN A 55 5.76 -9.60 1.42
CA GLN A 55 7.01 -9.79 2.16
C GLN A 55 7.36 -8.51 2.94
N TRP A 56 6.60 -8.24 4.01
CA TRP A 56 6.71 -6.98 4.74
C TRP A 56 8.11 -6.74 5.34
N GLU A 57 8.82 -7.78 5.79
CA GLU A 57 10.22 -7.67 6.25
C GLU A 57 11.13 -7.05 5.20
N GLU A 58 11.08 -7.56 3.97
CA GLU A 58 11.86 -7.04 2.84
C GLU A 58 11.42 -5.61 2.50
N LEU A 59 10.10 -5.38 2.46
CA LEU A 59 9.54 -4.07 2.13
C LEU A 59 9.97 -2.98 3.12
N MET A 60 10.09 -3.32 4.40
CA MET A 60 10.52 -2.38 5.44
C MET A 60 11.97 -1.91 5.27
N THR A 61 12.81 -2.61 4.50
CA THR A 61 14.15 -2.12 4.13
C THR A 61 14.10 -0.85 3.28
N TYR A 62 12.96 -0.54 2.67
CA TYR A 62 12.72 0.67 1.86
C TYR A 62 12.06 1.81 2.65
N GLN A 63 11.89 1.67 3.96
CA GLN A 63 11.31 2.72 4.79
C GLN A 63 12.13 4.02 4.66
N LYS A 64 11.44 5.09 4.31
CA LYS A 64 12.05 6.42 4.14
C LYS A 64 12.35 7.03 5.52
N LYS A 65 13.22 8.04 5.54
CA LYS A 65 13.56 8.80 6.76
C LYS A 65 12.36 9.42 7.48
N ASN A 66 11.28 9.73 6.74
CA ASN A 66 10.03 10.23 7.32
C ASN A 66 9.12 9.13 7.91
N GLY A 67 9.55 7.87 7.90
CA GLY A 67 8.81 6.72 8.39
C GLY A 67 7.87 6.06 7.39
N SER A 68 7.69 6.64 6.20
CA SER A 68 6.78 6.10 5.18
C SER A 68 7.40 5.00 4.33
N LEU A 69 6.53 4.14 3.81
CA LEU A 69 6.78 3.37 2.60
C LEU A 69 6.21 4.13 1.40
N PHE A 70 7.07 4.46 0.44
CA PHE A 70 6.71 5.15 -0.82
C PHE A 70 5.93 6.46 -0.67
N ASN A 71 5.97 7.13 0.49
CA ASN A 71 5.09 8.26 0.81
C ASN A 71 3.59 7.93 0.70
N SER A 72 3.22 6.65 0.74
CA SER A 72 1.85 6.15 0.69
C SER A 72 1.32 5.92 2.11
N PRO A 73 0.30 6.66 2.57
CA PRO A 73 -0.31 6.41 3.87
C PRO A 73 -0.96 5.03 3.95
N ALA A 74 -1.56 4.54 2.86
CA ALA A 74 -2.21 3.22 2.83
C ALA A 74 -1.20 2.08 3.02
N THR A 75 -0.10 2.10 2.26
CA THR A 75 0.96 1.09 2.36
C THR A 75 1.68 1.15 3.69
N THR A 76 1.93 2.36 4.22
CA THR A 76 2.56 2.56 5.53
C THR A 76 1.65 2.07 6.67
N ALA A 77 0.34 2.32 6.58
CA ALA A 77 -0.62 1.79 7.56
C ALA A 77 -0.75 0.27 7.49
N ALA A 78 -0.74 -0.31 6.28
CA ALA A 78 -0.72 -1.76 6.12
C ALA A 78 0.53 -2.38 6.73
N ALA A 79 1.71 -1.79 6.49
CA ALA A 79 2.94 -2.22 7.13
C ALA A 79 2.84 -2.14 8.66
N LEU A 80 2.30 -1.06 9.23
CA LEU A 80 2.09 -0.94 10.67
C LEU A 80 1.22 -2.08 11.25
N ILE A 81 0.18 -2.50 10.52
CA ILE A 81 -0.75 -3.56 10.94
C ILE A 81 -0.14 -4.96 10.79
N PHE A 82 0.48 -5.24 9.64
CA PHE A 82 0.97 -6.58 9.30
C PHE A 82 2.41 -6.84 9.76
N HIS A 83 3.16 -5.79 10.09
CA HIS A 83 4.59 -5.87 10.34
C HIS A 83 5.09 -4.76 11.29
N CYS A 84 5.31 -5.15 12.54
CA CYS A 84 6.28 -4.54 13.45
C CYS A 84 5.93 -3.31 14.30
N ASN A 85 4.67 -2.90 14.53
CA ASN A 85 4.38 -1.80 15.49
C ASN A 85 5.36 -0.61 15.35
N ASP A 86 5.81 -0.33 14.12
CA ASP A 86 7.00 0.47 13.92
C ASP A 86 6.68 1.93 14.25
N ASP A 87 7.40 2.47 15.24
CA ASP A 87 7.15 3.81 15.76
C ASP A 87 7.31 4.89 14.67
N LYS A 88 8.11 4.64 13.63
CA LYS A 88 8.28 5.59 12.52
C LYS A 88 7.10 5.53 11.56
N CYS A 89 6.56 4.35 11.25
CA CYS A 89 5.31 4.20 10.50
C CYS A 89 4.17 4.93 11.23
N LEU A 90 4.01 4.69 12.53
CA LEU A 90 3.02 5.38 13.35
C LEU A 90 3.28 6.90 13.39
N GLY A 91 4.55 7.30 13.54
CA GLY A 91 4.98 8.70 13.51
C GLY A 91 4.63 9.40 12.20
N TYR A 92 4.80 8.72 11.06
CA TYR A 92 4.42 9.21 9.75
C TYR A 92 2.91 9.45 9.66
N ILE A 93 2.09 8.44 10.01
CA ILE A 93 0.62 8.56 9.98
C ILE A 93 0.16 9.70 10.91
N ASN A 94 0.69 9.77 12.13
CA ASN A 94 0.36 10.85 13.06
C ASN A 94 0.77 12.24 12.54
N SER A 95 1.88 12.34 11.80
CA SER A 95 2.29 13.61 11.20
C SER A 95 1.27 14.13 10.18
N ILE A 96 0.67 13.22 9.40
CA ILE A 96 -0.37 13.54 8.43
C ILE A 96 -1.63 14.00 9.17
N LEU A 97 -2.05 13.25 10.18
CA LEU A 97 -3.26 13.57 10.95
C LEU A 97 -3.14 14.89 11.72
N LYS A 98 -1.93 15.30 12.14
CA LYS A 98 -1.72 16.64 12.70
C LYS A 98 -2.04 17.76 11.71
N GLN A 99 -1.82 17.55 10.41
CA GLN A 99 -2.09 18.54 9.36
C GLN A 99 -3.50 18.41 8.77
N HIS A 100 -3.94 17.18 8.49
CA HIS A 100 -5.17 16.87 7.77
C HIS A 100 -6.33 16.46 8.68
N LYS A 101 -6.09 16.36 10.00
CA LYS A 101 -7.05 16.02 11.06
C LYS A 101 -7.64 14.62 10.95
N ASN A 102 -8.55 14.41 10.00
CA ASN A 102 -9.40 13.22 9.90
C ASN A 102 -9.33 12.49 8.55
N TRP A 103 -8.41 12.90 7.67
CA TRP A 103 -8.19 12.24 6.39
C TRP A 103 -6.70 12.19 6.05
N VAL A 104 -6.33 11.36 5.07
CA VAL A 104 -4.98 11.27 4.54
C VAL A 104 -5.04 11.30 3.00
N PRO A 105 -4.07 11.92 2.31
CA PRO A 105 -4.01 11.86 0.85
C PRO A 105 -3.51 10.47 0.39
N THR A 106 -3.64 10.17 -0.90
CA THR A 106 -3.03 8.95 -1.48
C THR A 106 -1.51 8.98 -1.40
N ILE A 107 -0.91 10.17 -1.54
CA ILE A 107 0.53 10.40 -1.38
C ILE A 107 0.71 11.61 -0.46
N TYR A 108 1.52 11.48 0.59
CA TYR A 108 1.90 12.60 1.45
C TYR A 108 3.42 12.84 1.38
N LEU A 109 3.77 13.91 0.67
CA LEU A 109 5.14 14.40 0.57
C LEU A 109 5.44 15.42 1.69
N PRO A 110 6.67 15.48 2.20
CA PRO A 110 7.06 16.55 3.12
C PRO A 110 6.86 17.92 2.46
N LEU A 111 6.33 18.87 3.22
CA LEU A 111 6.24 20.28 2.83
C LEU A 111 7.62 20.79 2.38
N GLY A 112 7.71 21.26 1.13
CA GLY A 112 8.94 21.78 0.54
C GLY A 112 9.28 21.26 -0.86
N LEU A 113 8.57 20.24 -1.36
CA LEU A 113 8.72 19.78 -2.74
C LEU A 113 7.79 20.57 -3.68
N PRO A 114 8.31 21.15 -4.78
CA PRO A 114 7.49 21.92 -5.69
C PRO A 114 6.48 21.02 -6.43
N PRO A 115 5.29 21.55 -6.79
CA PRO A 115 4.19 20.78 -7.36
C PRO A 115 4.51 20.09 -8.69
N TYR A 116 5.61 20.46 -9.35
CA TYR A 116 6.06 19.86 -10.62
C TYR A 116 6.47 18.38 -10.50
N TYR A 117 6.68 17.85 -9.29
CA TYR A 117 6.92 16.42 -9.07
C TYR A 117 5.64 15.58 -8.87
N LEU A 118 4.45 16.20 -8.93
CA LEU A 118 3.17 15.48 -8.87
C LEU A 118 2.75 14.89 -10.22
N VAL A 119 3.49 15.18 -11.29
CA VAL A 119 3.29 14.58 -12.62
C VAL A 119 4.37 13.52 -12.81
N VAL A 120 4.07 12.27 -12.43
CA VAL A 120 4.85 11.13 -12.93
C VAL A 120 4.29 10.81 -14.31
N PRO A 121 5.04 10.97 -15.41
CA PRO A 121 4.63 10.41 -16.69
C PRO A 121 4.72 8.88 -16.58
N TYR A 122 3.66 8.22 -17.06
CA TYR A 122 3.58 6.76 -17.20
C TYR A 122 4.74 6.19 -18.04
#